data_AF-A0A927LZH1-F1
#
_entry.id   AF-A0A927LZH1-F1
#
_cell.length_a   1.000
_cell.length_b   1.000
_cell.length_c   1.000
_cell.angle_alpha   90.00
_cell.angle_beta   90.00
_cell.angle_gamma   90.00
#
_symmetry.space_group_name_H-M   'P 1'
#
loop_
_entity.id
_entity.type
_entity.pdbx_description
1 polymer ?
#
loop_
_entity_poly.entity_id
_entity_poly.type
_entity_poly.pdbx_seq_one_letter_code
_entity_poly.pdbx_strand_id
1 'polypeptide(L)'
;MDVEPVWVKGYHEILALHRALFEAKFDDLDSTHAGSPFIAAIQHRLADALEAVDPGGGWRTWRAAEAHTDRVEAVRRQLAGAGGWWRNMDEQDRRRYIQDLLAPLRVSDELLAELAAM
;
A
#
# COMPACT_ATOMS: atom_id res chain seq x y z
N MET A 1 0.95 9.39 -24.60
CA MET A 1 1.40 8.11 -25.19
C MET A 1 0.23 7.18 -25.03
N ASP A 2 -0.35 6.71 -26.14
CA ASP A 2 -1.51 5.82 -26.08
C ASP A 2 -1.00 4.39 -25.85
N VAL A 3 -1.60 3.72 -24.88
CA VAL A 3 -1.28 2.34 -24.49
C VAL A 3 -2.56 1.53 -24.56
N GLU A 4 -2.49 0.38 -25.22
CA GLU A 4 -3.60 -0.58 -25.28
C GLU A 4 -3.96 -1.09 -23.88
N PRO A 5 -5.26 -1.24 -23.56
CA PRO A 5 -5.68 -1.73 -22.26
C PRO A 5 -5.37 -3.22 -22.08
N VAL A 6 -4.81 -3.57 -20.92
CA VAL A 6 -4.63 -4.96 -20.49
C VAL A 6 -5.72 -5.33 -19.49
N TRP A 7 -6.38 -6.47 -19.72
CA TRP A 7 -7.46 -6.96 -18.87
C TRP A 7 -6.99 -8.19 -18.08
N VAL A 8 -7.08 -8.11 -16.76
CA VAL A 8 -6.89 -9.24 -15.84
C VAL A 8 -8.26 -9.75 -15.45
N LYS A 9 -8.54 -11.05 -15.62
CA LYS A 9 -9.90 -11.59 -15.50
C LYS A 9 -9.98 -12.77 -14.53
N GLY A 10 -11.11 -12.85 -13.84
CA GLY A 10 -11.39 -13.94 -12.93
C GLY A 10 -10.65 -13.83 -11.60
N TYR A 11 -11.18 -14.54 -10.61
CA TYR A 11 -10.72 -14.45 -9.23
C TYR A 11 -9.23 -14.79 -9.07
N HIS A 12 -8.77 -15.86 -9.72
CA HIS A 12 -7.40 -16.36 -9.52
C HIS A 12 -6.33 -15.44 -10.12
N GLU A 13 -6.55 -14.84 -11.29
CA GLU A 13 -5.58 -13.91 -11.88
C GLU A 13 -5.47 -12.64 -11.04
N ILE A 14 -6.62 -12.10 -10.60
CA ILE A 14 -6.66 -10.91 -9.74
C ILE A 14 -5.96 -11.20 -8.41
N LEU A 15 -6.24 -12.36 -7.78
CA LEU A 15 -5.61 -12.75 -6.53
C LEU A 15 -4.09 -12.96 -6.68
N ALA A 16 -3.66 -13.61 -7.77
CA ALA A 16 -2.25 -13.83 -8.05
C ALA A 16 -1.50 -12.50 -8.24
N LEU A 17 -2.07 -11.59 -9.04
CA LEU A 17 -1.48 -10.26 -9.26
C LEU A 17 -1.45 -9.43 -7.97
N HIS A 18 -2.53 -9.46 -7.19
CA HIS A 18 -2.59 -8.79 -5.89
C HIS A 18 -1.46 -9.27 -4.97
N ARG A 19 -1.29 -10.60 -4.83
CA ARG A 19 -0.22 -11.20 -4.00
C ARG A 19 1.17 -10.83 -4.52
N ALA A 20 1.39 -10.91 -5.82
CA ALA A 20 2.69 -10.58 -6.42
C ALA A 20 3.07 -9.11 -6.17
N LEU A 21 2.13 -8.18 -6.38
CA LEU A 21 2.36 -6.75 -6.11
C LEU A 21 2.53 -6.48 -4.62
N PHE A 22 1.76 -7.16 -3.76
CA PHE A 22 1.89 -7.01 -2.31
C PHE A 22 3.28 -7.42 -1.82
N GLU A 23 3.74 -8.62 -2.19
CA GLU A 23 5.07 -9.09 -1.77
C GLU A 23 6.19 -8.22 -2.36
N ALA A 24 6.15 -7.94 -3.68
CA ALA A 24 7.20 -7.15 -4.33
C ALA A 24 7.33 -5.74 -3.73
N LYS A 25 6.24 -5.17 -3.25
CA LYS A 25 6.24 -3.83 -2.65
C LYS A 25 6.98 -3.78 -1.32
N PHE A 26 6.81 -4.81 -0.49
CA PHE A 26 7.38 -4.85 0.85
C PHE A 26 8.71 -5.61 0.92
N ASP A 27 9.19 -6.15 -0.20
CA ASP A 27 10.53 -6.73 -0.33
C ASP A 27 11.62 -5.64 -0.28
N ASP A 28 11.38 -4.51 -0.95
CA ASP A 28 12.29 -3.36 -0.98
C ASP A 28 11.51 -2.03 -0.96
N LEU A 29 11.49 -1.38 0.21
CA LEU A 29 10.82 -0.08 0.41
C LEU A 29 11.61 1.12 -0.14
N ASP A 30 12.88 0.94 -0.51
CA ASP A 30 13.67 1.95 -1.22
C ASP A 30 13.40 1.94 -2.74
N SER A 31 12.72 0.90 -3.23
CA SER A 31 12.39 0.77 -4.65
C SER A 31 11.45 1.88 -5.13
N THR A 32 11.56 2.22 -6.41
CA THR A 32 10.62 3.16 -7.07
C THR A 32 9.18 2.65 -7.10
N HIS A 33 8.98 1.36 -6.81
CA HIS A 33 7.67 0.72 -6.76
C HIS A 33 6.95 0.95 -5.44
N ALA A 34 7.69 1.01 -4.32
CA ALA A 34 7.13 1.07 -2.98
C ALA A 34 6.29 2.34 -2.73
N GLY A 35 6.85 3.51 -3.05
CA GLY A 35 6.16 4.79 -2.88
C GLY A 35 5.31 5.21 -4.07
N SER A 36 5.04 4.33 -5.05
CA SER A 36 4.35 4.71 -6.28
C SER A 36 2.84 4.83 -6.08
N PRO A 37 2.23 6.03 -6.29
CA PRO A 37 0.78 6.21 -6.18
C PRO A 37 0.02 5.41 -7.24
N PHE A 38 0.64 5.13 -8.39
CA PHE A 38 0.01 4.32 -9.45
C PHE A 38 -0.09 2.85 -9.05
N ILE A 39 0.95 2.30 -8.42
CA ILE A 39 0.94 0.92 -7.91
C ILE A 39 -0.05 0.82 -6.75
N ALA A 40 -0.05 1.78 -5.82
CA ALA A 40 -1.02 1.85 -4.74
C ALA A 40 -2.47 1.82 -5.26
N ALA A 41 -2.78 2.66 -6.27
CA ALA A 41 -4.10 2.68 -6.90
C ALA A 41 -4.47 1.37 -7.62
N ILE A 42 -3.50 0.67 -8.22
CA ILE A 42 -3.74 -0.67 -8.79
C ILE A 42 -4.04 -1.67 -7.68
N GLN A 43 -3.22 -1.72 -6.62
CA GLN A 43 -3.40 -2.65 -5.51
C GLN A 43 -4.74 -2.46 -4.81
N HIS A 44 -5.18 -1.22 -4.61
CA HIS A 44 -6.50 -0.92 -4.07
C HIS A 44 -7.62 -1.47 -4.96
N ARG A 45 -7.59 -1.21 -6.28
CA ARG A 45 -8.60 -1.73 -7.21
C ARG A 45 -8.65 -3.26 -7.23
N LEU A 46 -7.50 -3.93 -7.17
CA LEU A 46 -7.43 -5.39 -7.09
C LEU A 46 -8.04 -5.91 -5.78
N ALA A 47 -7.69 -5.31 -4.64
CA ALA A 47 -8.22 -5.69 -3.34
C ALA A 47 -9.74 -5.40 -3.23
N ASP A 48 -10.22 -4.27 -3.77
CA ASP A 48 -11.64 -3.93 -3.82
C ASP A 48 -12.42 -4.95 -4.69
N ALA A 49 -11.85 -5.37 -5.83
CA ALA A 49 -12.46 -6.39 -6.68
C ALA A 49 -12.55 -7.76 -5.99
N LEU A 50 -11.53 -8.14 -5.21
CA LEU A 50 -11.53 -9.38 -4.43
C LEU A 50 -12.51 -9.32 -3.26
N GLU A 51 -12.58 -8.19 -2.54
CA GLU A 51 -13.54 -7.96 -1.45
C GLU A 51 -14.99 -8.01 -1.95
N ALA A 52 -15.26 -7.49 -3.16
CA ALA A 52 -16.60 -7.45 -3.73
C ALA A 52 -17.19 -8.84 -4.08
N VAL A 53 -16.34 -9.80 -4.45
CA VAL A 53 -16.78 -11.16 -4.82
C VAL A 53 -16.79 -12.14 -3.65
N ASP A 54 -16.14 -11.78 -2.54
CA ASP A 54 -16.13 -12.54 -1.29
C ASP A 54 -16.48 -11.63 -0.09
N PRO A 55 -17.70 -11.06 -0.05
CA PRO A 55 -18.14 -10.20 1.04
C PRO A 55 -18.31 -11.04 2.32
N GLY A 56 -17.30 -10.98 3.19
CA GLY A 56 -17.23 -11.78 4.41
C GLY A 56 -15.94 -12.60 4.55
N GLY A 57 -15.15 -12.72 3.49
CA GLY A 57 -13.85 -13.41 3.47
C GLY A 57 -12.74 -12.76 4.31
N GLY A 58 -13.08 -11.82 5.19
CA GLY A 58 -12.13 -11.15 6.07
C GLY A 58 -11.28 -10.07 5.41
N TRP A 59 -11.53 -9.71 4.14
CA TRP A 59 -10.79 -8.66 3.41
C TRP A 59 -10.70 -7.34 4.16
N ARG A 60 -11.79 -6.88 4.78
CA ARG A 60 -11.78 -5.66 5.59
C ARG A 60 -10.77 -5.75 6.74
N THR A 61 -10.75 -6.88 7.45
CA THR A 61 -9.81 -7.12 8.56
C THR A 61 -8.39 -7.30 8.05
N TRP A 62 -8.21 -8.07 6.97
CA TRP A 62 -6.90 -8.25 6.33
C TRP A 62 -6.34 -6.93 5.84
N ARG A 63 -7.17 -5.99 5.36
CA ARG A 63 -6.71 -4.67 4.93
C ARG A 63 -6.40 -3.72 6.08
N ALA A 64 -6.69 -4.03 7.34
CA ALA A 64 -6.25 -3.18 8.43
C ALA A 64 -4.72 -3.24 8.54
N ALA A 65 -4.03 -2.11 8.40
CA ALA A 65 -2.57 -2.07 8.46
C ALA A 65 -2.02 -2.60 9.80
N GLU A 66 -2.78 -2.39 10.87
CA GLU A 66 -2.50 -2.85 12.23
C GLU A 66 -2.45 -4.39 12.33
N ALA A 67 -3.08 -5.11 11.40
CA ALA A 67 -2.99 -6.56 11.32
C ALA A 67 -1.67 -7.07 10.68
N HIS A 68 -0.84 -6.17 10.14
CA HIS A 68 0.44 -6.45 9.45
C HIS A 68 1.59 -5.71 10.13
N THR A 69 1.84 -6.04 11.39
CA THR A 69 2.82 -5.34 12.23
C THR A 69 4.23 -5.34 11.63
N ASP A 70 4.64 -6.42 10.98
CA ASP A 70 5.91 -6.54 10.26
C ASP A 70 6.06 -5.51 9.14
N ARG A 71 4.99 -5.26 8.38
CA ARG A 71 4.98 -4.28 7.28
C ARG A 71 4.97 -2.85 7.80
N VAL A 72 4.21 -2.59 8.87
CA VAL A 72 4.23 -1.28 9.56
C VAL A 72 5.62 -0.99 10.14
N GLU A 73 6.26 -1.98 10.78
CA GLU A 73 7.63 -1.85 11.29
C GLU A 73 8.66 -1.60 10.17
N ALA A 74 8.47 -2.20 8.99
CA ALA A 74 9.31 -1.92 7.84
C ALA A 74 9.19 -0.45 7.39
N VAL A 75 7.96 0.08 7.34
CA VAL A 75 7.71 1.50 7.05
C VAL A 75 8.30 2.40 8.13
N ARG A 76 8.17 2.08 9.42
CA ARG A 76 8.82 2.83 10.51
C ARG A 76 10.33 2.94 10.31
N ARG A 77 11.00 1.83 9.98
CA ARG A 77 12.44 1.82 9.69
C ARG A 77 12.79 2.69 8.48
N GLN A 78 11.98 2.61 7.42
CA GLN A 78 12.15 3.43 6.23
C GLN A 78 12.06 4.92 6.54
N LEU A 79 11.04 5.33 7.28
CA LEU A 79 10.83 6.74 7.66
C LEU A 79 11.91 7.24 8.62
N ALA A 80 12.35 6.41 9.57
CA ALA A 80 13.45 6.76 10.48
C ALA A 80 14.80 6.96 9.75
N GLY A 81 15.01 6.22 8.65
CA GLY A 81 16.15 6.40 7.75
C GLY A 81 15.98 7.55 6.75
N ALA A 82 14.78 8.12 6.64
CA ALA A 82 14.49 9.14 5.65
C ALA A 82 15.19 10.46 5.99
N GLY A 83 15.92 10.98 5.00
CA GLY A 83 16.75 12.17 5.15
C GLY A 83 15.96 13.48 5.20
N GLY A 84 16.60 14.57 4.75
CA GLY A 84 15.98 15.90 4.74
C GLY A 84 14.73 15.99 3.85
N TRP A 85 14.59 15.13 2.83
CA TRP A 85 13.44 15.15 1.93
C TRP A 85 12.12 14.88 2.67
N TRP A 86 12.12 13.90 3.58
CA TRP A 86 10.94 13.54 4.37
C TRP A 86 10.54 14.65 5.33
N ARG A 87 11.52 15.22 6.04
CA ARG A 87 11.30 16.34 6.98
C ARG A 87 10.81 17.62 6.31
N ASN A 88 11.13 17.80 5.04
CA ASN A 88 10.71 18.97 4.26
C ASN A 88 9.37 18.78 3.55
N MET A 89 8.80 17.56 3.53
CA MET A 89 7.45 17.34 3.01
C MET A 89 6.42 17.92 3.97
N ASP A 90 5.40 18.55 3.40
CA ASP A 90 4.24 18.95 4.19
C ASP A 90 3.51 17.72 4.77
N GLU A 91 2.65 17.96 5.75
CA GLU A 91 1.95 16.90 6.44
C GLU A 91 1.02 16.09 5.50
N GLN A 92 0.39 16.75 4.53
CA GLN A 92 -0.54 16.10 3.63
C GLN A 92 0.20 15.14 2.69
N ASP A 93 1.32 15.57 2.13
CA ASP A 93 2.16 14.75 1.28
C ASP A 93 2.80 13.59 2.05
N ARG A 94 3.21 13.80 3.31
CA ARG A 94 3.69 12.71 4.18
C ARG A 94 2.62 11.65 4.40
N ARG A 95 1.41 12.08 4.74
CA ARG A 95 0.25 11.18 4.90
C ARG A 95 -0.03 10.39 3.62
N ARG A 96 -0.05 11.06 2.47
CA ARG A 96 -0.28 10.39 1.18
C ARG A 96 0.81 9.38 0.87
N TYR A 97 2.07 9.74 1.10
CA TYR A 97 3.20 8.85 0.88
C TYR A 97 3.14 7.61 1.78
N ILE A 98 2.76 7.75 3.06
CA ILE A 98 2.55 6.60 3.96
C ILE A 98 1.43 5.69 3.46
N GLN A 99 0.31 6.27 3.02
CA GLN A 99 -0.80 5.51 2.45
C GLN A 99 -0.36 4.78 1.19
N ASP A 100 0.42 5.44 0.33
CA ASP A 100 0.99 4.83 -0.86
C ASP A 100 1.93 3.69 -0.48
N LEU A 101 2.83 3.85 0.50
CA LEU A 101 3.73 2.79 0.99
C LEU A 101 2.98 1.58 1.55
N LEU A 102 1.90 1.80 2.30
CA LEU A 102 1.15 0.73 2.95
C LEU A 102 0.07 0.11 2.07
N ALA A 103 -0.24 0.68 0.90
CA ALA A 103 -1.26 0.12 0.02
C ALA A 103 -0.98 -1.35 -0.33
N PRO A 104 -2.02 -2.21 -0.36
CA PRO A 104 -3.45 -1.90 -0.27
C PRO A 104 -4.02 -1.85 1.14
N LEU A 105 -3.17 -1.92 2.18
CA LEU A 105 -3.59 -1.77 3.56
C LEU A 105 -4.18 -0.39 3.81
N ARG A 106 -5.14 -0.32 4.72
CA ARG A 106 -5.83 0.87 5.18
C ARG A 106 -5.29 1.18 6.57
N VAL A 107 -4.65 2.33 6.68
CA VAL A 107 -4.04 2.83 7.91
C VAL A 107 -5.11 3.55 8.71
N SER A 108 -5.23 3.29 10.02
CA SER A 108 -6.06 4.13 10.90
C SER A 108 -5.52 5.57 10.96
N ASP A 109 -6.37 6.50 11.36
CA ASP A 109 -5.96 7.89 11.52
C ASP A 109 -4.89 8.03 12.63
N GLU A 110 -4.99 7.21 13.69
CA GLU A 110 -4.02 7.17 14.78
C GLU A 110 -2.64 6.70 14.29
N LEU A 111 -2.58 5.57 13.59
CA LEU A 111 -1.31 5.04 13.06
C LEU A 111 -0.74 5.96 11.98
N LEU A 112 -1.59 6.57 11.14
CA LEU A 112 -1.14 7.51 10.12
C LEU A 112 -0.52 8.77 10.74
N ALA A 113 -1.12 9.29 11.81
CA ALA A 113 -0.58 10.42 12.54
C ALA A 113 0.76 10.08 13.24
N GLU A 114 0.87 8.88 13.82
CA GLU A 114 2.12 8.37 14.39
C GLU A 114 3.24 8.36 13.34
N LEU A 115 3.00 7.71 12.20
CA LEU A 115 4.00 7.55 11.14
C LEU A 115 4.38 8.89 10.51
N ALA A 116 3.42 9.80 10.33
CA ALA A 116 3.68 11.12 9.73
C ALA A 116 4.53 12.03 10.64
N ALA A 117 4.58 11.76 11.94
CA ALA A 117 5.32 12.54 12.92
C ALA A 117 6.77 12.06 13.14
N MET A 118 7.16 10.92 12.57
CA MET A 118 8.54 10.40 12.60
C MET A 118 9.49 11.30 11.83
#